data_AF-A0A3M5QSJ5-F1
#
_entry.id   AF-A0A3M5QSJ5-F1
#
_cell.length_a   1.000
_cell.length_b   1.000
_cell.length_c   1.000
_cell.angle_alpha   90.00
_cell.angle_beta   90.00
_cell.angle_gamma   90.00
#
_symmetry.space_group_name_H-M   'P 1'
#
loop_
_entity.id
_entity.type
_entity.pdbx_description
1 polymer ?
#
loop_
_entity_poly.entity_id
_entity_poly.type
_entity_poly.pdbx_seq_one_letter_code
_entity_poly.pdbx_strand_id
1 'polypeptide(L)'
;MSNHAASPSPLQNVEITERVNMLYGDACCKFPTYETMVLKHFCSRMIETFGGDETSPEVAEAFAYARYAYDYLSPSEIEAHMDDIRSHGICSHGLTEDTCPCGCFELPGPDDHVDFSTDGYYPEDDSELIRKEWAEKEERWRQEEIADASRTCMKAIVLNTKSACIRSVLNILRLWR
;
A
#
# COMPACT_ATOMS: atom_id res chain seq x y z
N MET A 1 43.75 25.02 21.56
CA MET A 1 42.85 25.29 20.42
C MET A 1 41.54 24.59 20.74
N SER A 2 40.52 25.36 21.16
CA SER A 2 39.25 24.83 21.64
C SER A 2 38.30 24.70 20.45
N ASN A 3 38.01 23.48 20.01
CA ASN A 3 37.05 23.26 18.94
C ASN A 3 35.64 23.40 19.53
N HIS A 4 35.06 24.59 19.43
CA HIS A 4 33.64 24.77 19.69
C HIS A 4 32.86 24.09 18.57
N ALA A 5 32.38 22.87 18.80
CA ALA A 5 31.34 22.27 18.00
C ALA A 5 30.10 23.18 18.14
N ALA A 6 29.78 23.91 17.07
CA ALA A 6 28.59 24.75 17.03
C ALA A 6 27.36 23.83 17.16
N SER A 7 26.48 24.12 18.11
CA SER A 7 25.20 23.43 18.21
C SER A 7 24.39 23.65 16.92
N PRO A 8 23.70 22.62 16.40
CA PRO A 8 22.89 22.73 15.18
C PRO A 8 21.88 23.86 15.30
N SER A 9 21.70 24.62 14.21
CA SER A 9 20.68 25.66 14.15
C SER A 9 19.27 25.04 14.03
N PRO A 10 18.21 25.68 14.55
CA PRO A 10 16.85 25.14 14.47
C PRO A 10 16.38 24.80 13.05
N LEU A 11 16.87 25.52 12.03
CA LEU A 11 16.55 25.25 10.62
C LEU A 11 17.17 23.94 10.12
N GLN A 12 18.39 23.62 10.55
CA GLN A 12 19.04 22.34 10.21
C GLN A 12 18.28 21.16 10.81
N ASN A 13 17.71 21.33 12.00
CA ASN A 13 16.96 20.26 12.67
C ASN A 13 15.63 19.98 11.94
N VAL A 14 14.99 21.02 11.40
CA VAL A 14 13.80 20.85 10.54
C VAL A 14 14.16 20.10 9.26
N GLU A 15 15.26 20.45 8.58
CA GLU A 15 15.70 19.75 7.37
C GLU A 15 16.06 18.28 7.65
N ILE A 16 16.72 17.99 8.78
CA ILE A 16 17.07 16.63 9.18
C ILE A 16 15.81 15.80 9.43
N THR A 17 14.87 16.32 10.22
CA THR A 17 13.63 15.60 10.55
C THR A 17 12.77 15.35 9.31
N GLU A 18 12.65 16.34 8.41
CA GLU A 18 11.94 16.19 7.14
C GLU A 18 12.58 15.11 6.27
N ARG A 19 13.92 15.08 6.20
CA ARG A 19 14.65 14.05 5.45
C ARG A 19 14.43 12.65 6.03
N VAL A 20 14.43 12.50 7.36
CA VAL A 20 14.13 11.21 8.02
C VAL A 20 12.68 10.79 7.72
N ASN A 21 11.72 11.70 7.81
CA ASN A 21 10.31 11.43 7.52
C ASN A 21 10.11 10.96 6.06
N MET A 22 10.83 11.58 5.11
CA MET A 22 10.81 11.16 3.71
C MET A 22 11.31 9.72 3.54
N LEU A 23 12.42 9.36 4.19
CA LEU A 23 12.96 7.99 4.10
C LEU A 23 11.98 6.95 4.65
N TYR A 24 11.27 7.27 5.73
CA TYR A 24 10.24 6.39 6.29
C TYR A 24 9.04 6.30 5.34
N GLY A 25 8.56 7.43 4.81
CA GLY A 25 7.47 7.48 3.83
C GLY A 25 7.76 6.66 2.57
N ASP A 26 8.99 6.72 2.05
CA ASP A 26 9.45 5.91 0.93
C ASP A 26 9.40 4.41 1.26
N ALA A 27 9.78 4.02 2.47
CA ALA A 27 9.70 2.65 2.92
C ALA A 27 8.25 2.15 3.02
N CYS A 28 7.34 2.95 3.57
CA CYS A 28 5.90 2.65 3.60
C CYS A 28 5.31 2.50 2.18
N CYS A 29 5.70 3.37 1.25
CA CYS A 29 5.25 3.26 -0.14
C CYS A 29 5.71 1.97 -0.80
N LYS A 30 6.92 1.51 -0.48
CA LYS A 30 7.51 0.30 -1.08
C LYS A 30 7.00 -1.00 -0.48
N PHE A 31 6.72 -1.01 0.82
CA PHE A 31 6.28 -2.21 1.55
C PHE A 31 4.98 -1.95 2.33
N PRO A 32 3.87 -1.63 1.65
CA PRO A 32 2.65 -1.15 2.32
C PRO A 32 1.98 -2.17 3.24
N THR A 33 2.33 -3.46 3.12
CA THR A 33 1.67 -4.57 3.82
C THR A 33 2.54 -5.27 4.86
N TYR A 34 3.84 -4.98 4.91
CA TYR A 34 4.79 -5.73 5.74
C TYR A 34 5.59 -4.77 6.62
N GLU A 35 5.14 -4.55 7.86
CA GLU A 35 5.77 -3.61 8.80
C GLU A 35 7.26 -3.91 9.02
N THR A 36 7.63 -5.19 9.17
CA THR A 36 9.02 -5.62 9.31
C THR A 36 9.88 -5.24 8.09
N MET A 37 9.30 -5.28 6.88
CA MET A 37 10.00 -4.85 5.67
C MET A 37 10.14 -3.34 5.58
N VAL A 38 9.12 -2.58 6.03
CA VAL A 38 9.21 -1.13 6.17
C VAL A 38 10.35 -0.76 7.10
N LEU A 39 10.37 -1.33 8.31
CA LEU A 39 11.41 -1.07 9.32
C LEU A 39 12.80 -1.40 8.79
N LYS A 40 12.99 -2.61 8.24
CA LYS A 40 14.28 -3.04 7.69
C LYS A 40 14.76 -2.14 6.55
N HIS A 41 13.85 -1.74 5.66
CA HIS A 41 14.21 -0.87 4.56
C HIS A 41 14.55 0.54 5.05
N PHE A 42 13.73 1.10 5.94
CA PHE A 42 13.97 2.40 6.55
C PHE A 42 15.34 2.45 7.25
N CYS A 43 15.67 1.45 8.07
CA CYS A 43 16.97 1.42 8.76
C CYS A 43 18.15 1.34 7.79
N SER A 44 18.06 0.54 6.72
CA SER A 44 19.09 0.50 5.67
C SER A 44 19.29 1.88 5.03
N ARG A 45 18.18 2.56 4.70
CA ARG A 45 18.20 3.87 4.05
C ARG A 45 18.74 4.97 4.96
N MET A 46 18.50 4.90 6.27
CA MET A 46 19.11 5.80 7.26
C MET A 46 20.65 5.72 7.20
N ILE A 47 21.20 4.50 7.21
CA ILE A 47 22.66 4.28 7.15
C ILE A 47 23.23 4.72 5.80
N GLU A 48 22.56 4.40 4.70
CA GLU A 48 22.98 4.84 3.36
C GLU A 48 22.98 6.37 3.21
N THR A 49 22.09 7.05 3.93
CA THR A 49 21.90 8.51 3.82
C THR A 49 22.79 9.31 4.77
N PHE A 50 22.91 8.86 6.01
CA PHE A 50 23.60 9.58 7.09
C PHE A 50 24.93 8.93 7.50
N GLY A 51 25.28 7.78 6.92
CA GLY A 51 26.48 7.03 7.25
C GLY A 51 26.29 6.09 8.44
N GLY A 52 27.27 5.21 8.66
CA GLY A 52 27.21 4.18 9.70
C GLY A 52 27.72 4.62 11.09
N ASP A 53 28.35 5.78 11.21
CA ASP A 53 28.75 6.33 12.52
C ASP A 53 27.60 7.17 13.09
N GLU A 54 26.68 6.49 13.76
CA GLU A 54 25.50 7.09 14.37
C GLU A 54 25.83 8.04 15.54
N THR A 55 27.07 8.01 16.03
CA THR A 55 27.53 8.85 17.15
C THR A 55 28.16 10.17 16.71
N SER A 56 28.40 10.33 15.40
CA SER A 56 28.96 11.56 14.85
C SER A 56 28.03 12.75 15.14
N PRO A 57 28.55 13.88 15.63
CA PRO A 57 27.75 15.07 15.97
C PRO A 57 26.89 15.59 14.81
N GLU A 58 27.30 15.35 13.56
CA GLU A 58 26.60 15.81 12.36
C GLU A 58 25.31 15.03 12.09
N VAL A 59 25.19 13.79 12.59
CA VAL A 59 24.09 12.87 12.25
C VAL A 59 23.39 12.27 13.47
N ALA A 60 23.95 12.43 14.67
CA ALA A 60 23.38 11.91 15.92
C ALA A 60 21.92 12.33 16.13
N GLU A 61 21.55 13.55 15.75
CA GLU A 61 20.17 14.03 15.85
C GLU A 61 19.21 13.30 14.89
N ALA A 62 19.67 12.97 13.67
CA ALA A 62 18.88 12.21 12.70
C ALA A 62 18.54 10.82 13.25
N PHE A 63 19.53 10.12 13.80
CA PHE A 63 19.36 8.80 14.39
C PHE A 63 18.56 8.84 15.71
N ALA A 64 18.72 9.88 16.53
CA ALA A 64 17.92 10.05 17.74
C ALA A 64 16.43 10.27 17.40
N TYR A 65 16.15 11.13 16.41
CA TYR A 65 14.79 11.35 15.94
C TYR A 65 14.21 10.09 15.29
N ALA A 66 14.96 9.39 14.44
CA ALA A 66 14.52 8.15 13.81
C ALA A 66 14.18 7.05 14.84
N ARG A 67 14.97 6.94 15.93
CA ARG A 67 14.67 6.03 17.05
C ARG A 67 13.40 6.42 17.77
N TYR A 68 13.23 7.71 18.05
CA TYR A 68 12.08 8.20 18.79
C TYR A 68 10.76 8.11 18.01
N ALA A 69 10.79 8.41 16.72
CA ALA A 69 9.59 8.53 15.89
C ALA A 69 9.21 7.24 15.15
N TYR A 70 10.20 6.41 14.81
CA TYR A 70 10.03 5.29 13.87
C TYR A 70 10.70 4.00 14.33
N ASP A 71 11.10 3.92 15.61
CA ASP A 71 11.73 2.74 16.20
C ASP A 71 12.97 2.25 15.43
N TYR A 72 13.75 3.17 14.87
CA TYR A 72 14.99 2.83 14.17
C TYR A 72 15.88 1.89 14.99
N LEU A 73 16.41 0.88 14.31
CA LEU A 73 17.35 -0.10 14.85
C LEU A 73 18.66 -0.04 14.06
N SER A 74 19.78 -0.03 14.78
CA SER A 74 21.11 -0.21 14.19
C SER A 74 21.25 -1.61 13.57
N PRO A 75 22.24 -1.87 12.69
CA PRO A 75 22.40 -3.16 12.04
C PRO A 75 22.45 -4.36 13.00
N SER A 76 23.17 -4.21 14.12
CA SER A 76 23.25 -5.23 15.17
C SER A 76 21.92 -5.43 15.88
N GLU A 77 21.15 -4.36 16.09
CA GLU A 77 19.83 -4.45 16.71
C GLU A 77 18.81 -5.10 15.77
N ILE A 78 18.91 -4.86 14.46
CA ILE A 78 18.09 -5.57 13.46
C ILE A 78 18.36 -7.07 13.49
N GLU A 79 19.63 -7.48 13.52
CA GLU A 79 19.98 -8.91 13.56
C GLU A 79 19.41 -9.59 14.82
N ALA A 80 19.62 -8.96 15.99
CA ALA A 80 19.05 -9.45 17.24
C ALA A 80 17.51 -9.50 17.21
N HIS A 81 16.87 -8.48 16.65
CA HIS A 81 15.41 -8.45 16.48
C HIS A 81 14.93 -9.55 15.52
N MET A 82 15.64 -9.81 14.42
CA MET A 82 15.31 -10.87 13.46
C MET A 82 15.42 -12.26 14.07
N ASP A 83 16.41 -12.49 14.92
CA ASP A 83 16.55 -13.76 15.62
C ASP A 83 15.47 -13.94 16.69
N ASP A 84 15.11 -12.86 17.40
CA ASP A 84 14.01 -12.86 18.36
C ASP A 84 12.67 -13.20 17.68
N ILE A 85 12.29 -12.51 16.60
CA ILE A 85 11.03 -12.82 15.90
C ILE A 85 11.04 -14.23 15.30
N ARG A 86 12.20 -14.72 14.82
CA ARG A 86 12.32 -16.09 14.32
C ARG A 86 12.05 -17.10 15.43
N SER A 87 12.55 -16.85 16.64
CA SER A 87 12.29 -17.71 17.80
C SER A 87 10.81 -17.76 18.19
N HIS A 88 10.04 -16.72 17.84
CA HIS A 88 8.60 -16.65 18.00
C HIS A 88 7.80 -17.24 16.81
N GLY A 89 8.46 -17.88 15.85
CA GLY A 89 7.81 -18.47 14.68
C GLY A 89 7.34 -17.44 13.64
N ILE A 90 7.97 -16.26 13.62
CA ILE A 90 7.69 -15.19 12.66
C ILE A 90 8.86 -15.11 11.66
N CYS A 91 8.55 -15.07 10.37
CA CYS A 91 9.55 -14.97 9.31
C CYS A 91 10.10 -13.55 9.16
N SER A 92 11.11 -13.37 8.31
CA SER A 92 11.71 -12.08 8.01
C SER A 92 10.75 -11.05 7.38
N HIS A 93 9.59 -11.47 6.88
CA HIS A 93 8.52 -10.60 6.39
C HIS A 93 7.55 -10.15 7.49
N GLY A 94 7.74 -10.62 8.73
CA GLY A 94 6.86 -10.30 9.85
C GLY A 94 5.60 -11.17 9.94
N LEU A 95 5.60 -12.34 9.30
CA LEU A 95 4.43 -13.23 9.21
C LEU A 95 4.70 -14.62 9.76
N THR A 96 3.65 -15.28 10.23
CA THR A 96 3.70 -16.68 10.70
C THR A 96 3.55 -17.67 9.53
N GLU A 97 3.75 -18.96 9.80
CA GLU A 97 3.58 -20.05 8.83
C GLU A 97 2.24 -19.97 8.08
N ASP A 98 1.13 -19.86 8.79
CA ASP A 98 -0.22 -19.82 8.21
C ASP A 98 -0.53 -18.55 7.41
N THR A 99 0.27 -17.50 7.58
CA THR A 99 -0.02 -16.17 7.00
C THR A 99 0.98 -15.76 5.95
N CYS A 100 2.14 -16.41 5.87
CA CYS A 100 3.21 -16.03 4.95
C CYS A 100 3.01 -16.65 3.55
N PRO A 101 2.63 -15.87 2.53
CA PRO A 101 2.43 -16.39 1.17
C PRO A 101 3.74 -16.75 0.46
N CYS A 102 4.89 -16.38 1.05
CA CYS A 102 6.21 -16.59 0.46
C CYS A 102 6.81 -17.97 0.76
N GLY A 103 6.09 -18.85 1.47
CA GLY A 103 6.60 -20.18 1.82
C GLY A 103 7.83 -20.16 2.72
N CYS A 104 8.01 -19.13 3.58
CA CYS A 104 9.23 -18.96 4.38
C CYS A 104 9.51 -20.10 5.38
N PHE A 105 8.54 -20.96 5.62
CA PHE A 105 8.61 -22.08 6.56
C PHE A 105 8.66 -23.43 5.83
N GLU A 106 8.51 -23.44 4.51
CA GLU A 106 8.69 -24.63 3.69
C GLU A 106 10.19 -24.92 3.61
N LEU A 107 10.67 -25.81 4.48
CA LEU A 107 12.01 -26.36 4.31
C LEU A 107 12.05 -27.12 2.98
N PRO A 108 13.12 -27.03 2.18
CA PRO A 108 13.37 -28.00 1.14
C PRO A 108 13.56 -29.35 1.85
N GLY A 109 12.51 -30.16 1.86
CA GLY A 109 12.62 -31.58 2.20
C GLY A 109 13.67 -32.23 1.30
N PRO A 110 14.27 -33.35 1.73
CA PRO A 110 15.11 -34.16 0.85
C PRO A 110 14.23 -34.67 -0.29
N ASP A 111 14.25 -33.93 -1.41
CA ASP A 111 13.80 -34.34 -2.73
C ASP A 111 12.68 -35.38 -2.80
N ASP A 112 11.60 -35.17 -2.05
CA ASP A 112 10.27 -35.57 -2.47
C ASP A 112 9.82 -34.66 -3.61
N HIS A 113 10.60 -34.71 -4.71
CA HIS A 113 10.00 -34.91 -6.02
C HIS A 113 9.13 -36.17 -5.89
N VAL A 114 7.94 -36.02 -5.31
CA VAL A 114 6.77 -36.72 -5.82
C VAL A 114 6.76 -36.36 -7.29
N ASP A 115 7.36 -37.24 -8.09
CA ASP A 115 6.99 -37.41 -9.47
C ASP A 115 5.47 -37.56 -9.41
N PHE A 116 4.79 -36.44 -9.67
CA PHE A 116 3.41 -36.45 -10.12
C PHE A 116 3.47 -37.06 -11.53
N SER A 117 3.85 -38.34 -11.56
CA SER A 117 3.76 -39.23 -12.69
C SER A 117 2.31 -39.13 -13.05
N THR A 118 2.10 -38.33 -14.09
CA THR A 118 0.84 -37.77 -14.52
C THR A 118 -0.05 -38.95 -14.83
N ASP A 119 -0.83 -39.39 -13.84
CA ASP A 119 -1.83 -40.42 -13.96
C ASP A 119 -3.07 -39.79 -14.61
N GLY A 120 -2.89 -39.30 -15.84
CA GLY A 120 -3.92 -39.17 -16.87
C GLY A 120 -5.21 -38.41 -16.52
N TYR A 121 -5.30 -37.74 -15.37
CA TYR A 121 -6.45 -36.92 -15.03
C TYR A 121 -6.23 -35.54 -15.64
N TYR A 122 -6.62 -35.39 -16.91
CA TYR A 122 -6.90 -34.08 -17.48
C TYR A 122 -8.11 -33.53 -16.71
N PRO A 123 -7.96 -32.47 -15.89
CA PRO A 123 -9.12 -31.73 -15.42
C PRO A 123 -9.86 -31.25 -16.67
N GLU A 124 -11.19 -31.37 -16.69
CA GLU A 124 -11.98 -30.79 -17.77
C GLU A 124 -11.58 -29.30 -17.89
N ASP A 125 -11.09 -28.90 -19.06
CA ASP A 125 -10.64 -27.53 -19.31
C ASP A 125 -11.85 -26.60 -19.41
N ASP A 126 -12.36 -26.22 -18.26
CA ASP A 126 -13.50 -25.31 -18.12
C ASP A 126 -13.17 -23.86 -18.50
N SER A 127 -11.95 -23.60 -19.00
CA SER A 127 -11.50 -22.26 -19.39
C SER A 127 -12.41 -21.61 -20.44
N GLU A 128 -12.97 -22.39 -21.36
CA GLU A 128 -13.95 -21.89 -22.35
C GLU A 128 -15.30 -21.55 -21.70
N LEU A 129 -15.73 -22.35 -20.72
CA LEU A 129 -16.97 -22.12 -19.97
C LEU A 129 -16.86 -20.87 -19.10
N ILE A 130 -15.73 -20.71 -18.41
CA ILE A 130 -15.38 -19.51 -17.64
C ILE A 130 -15.33 -18.29 -18.57
N ARG A 131 -14.58 -18.35 -19.69
CA ARG A 131 -14.52 -17.22 -20.65
C ARG A 131 -15.91 -16.81 -21.15
N LYS A 132 -16.78 -17.77 -21.42
CA LYS A 132 -18.15 -17.51 -21.84
C LYS A 132 -18.99 -16.86 -20.74
N GLU A 133 -18.92 -17.37 -19.50
CA GLU A 133 -19.64 -16.79 -18.37
C GLU A 133 -19.23 -15.33 -18.12
N TRP A 134 -17.92 -15.04 -18.17
CA TRP A 134 -17.41 -13.68 -18.02
C TRP A 134 -17.88 -12.75 -19.14
N ALA A 135 -17.85 -13.20 -20.40
CA ALA A 135 -18.35 -12.41 -21.53
C ALA A 135 -19.86 -12.10 -21.41
N GLU A 136 -20.66 -13.06 -20.95
CA GLU A 136 -22.10 -12.85 -20.69
C GLU A 136 -22.35 -11.87 -19.54
N LYS A 137 -21.49 -11.90 -18.50
CA LYS A 137 -21.56 -10.99 -17.37
C LYS A 137 -21.18 -9.57 -17.76
N GLU A 138 -20.13 -9.39 -18.55
CA GLU A 138 -19.74 -8.09 -19.11
C GLU A 138 -20.80 -7.50 -20.04
N GLU A 139 -21.42 -8.32 -20.90
CA GLU A 139 -22.51 -7.85 -21.76
C GLU A 139 -23.70 -7.38 -20.91
N ARG A 140 -24.08 -8.15 -19.90
CA ARG A 140 -25.17 -7.79 -18.97
C ARG A 140 -24.89 -6.46 -18.27
N TRP A 141 -23.67 -6.26 -17.78
CA TRP A 141 -23.27 -5.00 -17.17
C TRP A 141 -23.34 -3.83 -18.16
N ARG A 142 -22.91 -4.02 -19.42
CA ARG A 142 -23.07 -3.00 -20.47
C ARG A 142 -24.54 -2.67 -20.73
N GLN A 143 -25.42 -3.66 -20.76
CA GLN A 143 -26.85 -3.43 -20.93
C GLN A 143 -27.49 -2.71 -19.72
N GLU A 144 -27.07 -3.04 -18.50
CA GLU A 144 -27.53 -2.36 -17.29
C GLU A 144 -27.09 -0.89 -17.25
N GLU A 145 -25.87 -0.59 -17.68
CA GLU A 145 -25.34 0.78 -17.78
C GLU A 145 -26.12 1.60 -18.81
N ILE A 146 -26.39 1.03 -19.99
CA ILE A 146 -27.22 1.68 -21.02
C ILE A 146 -28.64 1.91 -20.51
N ALA A 147 -29.24 0.93 -19.83
CA ALA A 147 -30.58 1.05 -19.26
C ALA A 147 -30.62 2.12 -18.16
N ASP A 148 -29.59 2.23 -17.34
CA ASP A 148 -29.52 3.23 -16.28
C ASP A 148 -29.32 4.65 -16.83
N ALA A 149 -28.42 4.81 -17.80
CA ALA A 149 -28.24 6.07 -18.52
C ALA A 149 -29.55 6.51 -19.21
N SER A 150 -30.28 5.56 -19.82
CA SER A 150 -31.58 5.82 -20.44
C SER A 150 -32.64 6.23 -19.43
N ARG A 151 -32.75 5.52 -18.28
CA ARG A 151 -33.65 5.90 -17.17
C ARG A 151 -33.33 7.30 -16.65
N THR A 152 -32.06 7.64 -16.53
CA THR A 152 -31.59 8.95 -16.06
C THR A 152 -31.92 10.05 -17.07
N CYS A 153 -31.72 9.79 -18.36
CA CYS A 153 -32.12 10.70 -19.44
C CYS A 153 -33.64 10.95 -19.44
N MET A 154 -34.46 9.89 -19.33
CA MET A 154 -35.92 10.04 -19.24
C MET A 154 -36.36 10.86 -18.02
N LYS A 155 -35.75 10.64 -16.85
CA LYS A 155 -36.02 11.44 -15.65
C LYS A 155 -35.68 12.93 -15.86
N ALA A 156 -34.57 13.23 -16.51
CA ALA A 156 -34.16 14.60 -16.81
C ALA A 156 -35.14 15.30 -17.77
N ILE A 157 -35.62 14.60 -18.81
CA ILE A 157 -36.62 15.12 -19.75
C ILE A 157 -37.95 15.42 -19.03
N VAL A 158 -38.41 14.52 -18.16
CA VAL A 158 -39.65 14.71 -17.39
C VAL A 158 -39.55 15.90 -16.41
N LEU A 159 -38.39 16.09 -15.76
CA LEU A 159 -38.18 17.25 -14.89
C LEU A 159 -38.14 18.56 -15.68
N ASN A 160 -37.46 18.59 -16.82
CA ASN A 160 -37.37 19.78 -17.65
C ASN A 160 -38.74 20.19 -18.19
N THR A 161 -39.53 19.25 -18.73
CA THR A 161 -40.88 19.51 -19.24
C THR A 161 -41.85 20.01 -18.17
N LYS A 162 -41.82 19.45 -16.95
CA LYS A 162 -42.59 19.97 -15.81
C LYS A 162 -42.21 21.41 -15.47
N SER A 163 -40.90 21.71 -15.44
CA SER A 163 -40.41 23.06 -15.16
C SER A 163 -40.83 24.08 -16.24
N ALA A 164 -40.84 23.67 -17.52
CA ALA A 164 -41.28 24.49 -18.64
C ALA A 164 -42.78 24.80 -18.59
N CYS A 165 -43.62 23.80 -18.29
CA CYS A 165 -45.06 24.00 -18.10
C CYS A 165 -45.36 24.97 -16.96
N ILE A 166 -44.70 24.83 -15.81
CA ILE A 166 -44.88 25.73 -14.67
C ILE A 166 -44.47 27.16 -15.03
N ARG A 167 -43.35 27.35 -15.71
CA ARG A 167 -42.89 28.68 -16.18
C ARG A 167 -43.86 29.30 -17.19
N SER A 168 -44.45 28.51 -18.09
CA SER A 168 -45.44 28.96 -19.06
C SER A 168 -46.73 29.45 -18.37
N VAL A 169 -47.26 28.67 -17.41
CA VAL A 169 -48.45 29.06 -16.64
C VAL A 169 -48.21 30.33 -15.82
N LEU A 170 -47.04 30.46 -15.19
CA LEU A 170 -46.68 31.67 -14.44
C LEU A 170 -46.55 32.91 -15.33
N ASN A 171 -46.07 32.75 -16.57
CA ASN A 171 -45.99 33.86 -17.54
C ASN A 171 -47.38 34.31 -18.03
N ILE A 172 -48.32 33.38 -18.26
CA ILE A 172 -49.70 33.71 -18.61
C ILE A 172 -50.38 34.48 -17.46
N LEU A 173 -50.17 34.05 -16.22
CA LEU A 173 -50.73 34.74 -15.04
C LEU A 173 -50.12 36.14 -14.82
N ARG A 174 -48.86 36.37 -15.20
CA ARG A 174 -48.22 37.70 -15.12
C ARG A 174 -48.69 38.68 -16.20
N LEU A 175 -49.18 38.19 -17.34
CA LEU A 175 -49.72 39.03 -18.42
C LEU A 175 -51.16 39.50 -18.15
N TRP A 176 -51.83 38.92 -17.15
CA TRP A 176 -53.23 39.20 -16.79
C TRP A 176 -53.37 40.07 -15.52
N ARG A 177 -52.32 40.80 -15.14
CA ARG A 177 -52.29 41.69 -13.98
C ARG A 177 -51.77 43.07 -14.37
#